data_AF-A0A371G8M3-F1
#
_entry.id   AF-A0A371G8M3-F1
#
_cell.length_a   1.000
_cell.length_b   1.000
_cell.length_c   1.000
_cell.angle_alpha   90.00
_cell.angle_beta   90.00
_cell.angle_gamma   90.00
#
_symmetry.space_group_name_H-M   'P 1'
#
loop_
_entity.id
_entity.type
_entity.pdbx_description
1 polymer ?
#
loop_
_entity_poly.entity_id
_entity_poly.type
_entity_poly.pdbx_seq_one_letter_code
_entity_poly.pdbx_strand_id
1 'polypeptide(L)' 'MVYGIERPLKIYCDYNSSVLYSNNNRSSIKLKVQNKQIFIKHIGKSFMLVDPLTKGLIPKVFHEHTAHMS' A
#
# COMPACT_ATOMS: atom_id res chain seq x y z
N MET A 1 -12.75 -16.16 20.98
CA MET A 1 -12.44 -14.71 20.99
C MET A 1 -11.85 -14.35 19.64
N VAL A 2 -12.51 -13.47 18.89
CA VAL A 2 -11.92 -12.90 17.66
C VAL A 2 -11.17 -11.65 18.09
N TYR A 3 -9.84 -11.64 17.95
CA TYR A 3 -9.04 -10.42 18.11
C TYR A 3 -9.37 -9.49 16.93
N GLY A 4 -10.25 -8.52 17.17
CA GLY A 4 -10.60 -7.48 16.21
C GLY A 4 -9.51 -6.42 16.12
N ILE A 5 -9.47 -5.68 15.02
CA ILE A 5 -8.59 -4.52 14.89
C ILE A 5 -9.20 -3.38 15.72
N GLU A 6 -8.53 -2.98 16.80
CA GLU A 6 -9.02 -1.91 17.67
C GLU A 6 -9.04 -0.53 16.99
N ARG A 7 -8.18 -0.32 15.99
CA ARG A 7 -8.03 0.96 15.27
C ARG A 7 -8.15 0.76 13.76
N PRO A 8 -8.91 1.60 13.05
CA PRO A 8 -9.00 1.50 11.60
C PRO A 8 -7.65 1.51 10.90
N LEU A 9 -7.45 0.58 9.96
CA LEU A 9 -6.25 0.52 9.14
C LEU A 9 -6.26 1.64 8.11
N LYS A 10 -5.07 2.16 7.77
CA LYS A 10 -4.91 3.13 6.70
C LYS A 10 -3.93 2.61 5.66
N ILE A 11 -4.44 2.39 4.44
CA ILE A 11 -3.68 1.89 3.30
C ILE A 11 -3.39 3.06 2.38
N TYR A 12 -2.13 3.21 2.00
CA TYR A 12 -1.68 4.21 1.05
C TYR A 12 -1.33 3.53 -0.28
N CYS A 13 -1.80 4.08 -1.39
CA CYS A 13 -1.55 3.54 -2.73
C CYS A 13 -1.13 4.67 -3.68
N ASP A 14 -0.26 4.38 -4.64
CA ASP A 14 0.21 5.30 -5.66
C ASP A 14 -0.56 5.22 -6.98
N TYR A 15 -1.52 4.29 -7.07
CA TYR A 15 -2.35 4.09 -8.25
C TYR A 15 -3.81 4.44 -7.97
N ASN A 16 -4.34 5.43 -8.71
CA ASN A 16 -5.72 5.89 -8.56
C ASN A 16 -6.76 4.77 -8.72
N SER A 17 -6.50 3.76 -9.57
CA SER A 17 -7.46 2.67 -9.76
C SER A 17 -7.64 1.81 -8.50
N SER A 18 -6.65 1.74 -7.62
CA SER A 18 -6.76 1.01 -6.35
C SER A 18 -7.83 1.62 -5.45
N VAL A 19 -7.93 2.95 -5.43
CA VAL A 19 -9.01 3.67 -4.72
C VAL A 19 -10.36 3.35 -5.36
N LEU A 20 -10.47 3.44 -6.69
CA LEU A 20 -11.72 3.17 -7.41
C LEU A 20 -12.20 1.72 -7.23
N TYR A 21 -11.29 0.75 -7.37
CA TYR A 21 -11.58 -0.67 -7.22
C TYR A 21 -12.01 -1.02 -5.80
N SER A 22 -11.39 -0.38 -4.79
CA SER A 22 -11.76 -0.61 -3.39
C SER A 22 -13.20 -0.19 -3.06
N ASN A 23 -13.76 0.73 -3.83
CA ASN A 23 -15.13 1.22 -3.68
C ASN A 23 -16.14 0.50 -4.61
N ASN A 24 -15.69 -0.47 -5.41
CA ASN A 24 -16.56 -1.22 -6.30
C ASN A 24 -17.45 -2.20 -5.51
N ASN A 25 -18.72 -2.35 -5.91
CA ASN A 25 -19.71 -3.24 -5.29
C ASN A 25 -19.27 -4.72 -5.24
N ARG A 26 -18.39 -5.14 -6.14
CA ARG A 26 -17.86 -6.52 -6.21
C ARG A 26 -16.65 -6.75 -5.29
N SER A 27 -16.10 -5.68 -4.70
CA SER A 27 -14.91 -5.78 -3.85
C SER A 27 -15.30 -6.13 -2.41
N SER A 28 -14.70 -7.18 -1.87
CA SER A 28 -14.78 -7.52 -0.43
C SER A 28 -14.20 -6.43 0.47
N ILE A 29 -13.37 -5.55 -0.09
CA ILE A 29 -12.79 -4.39 0.60
C ILE A 29 -13.83 -3.30 0.83
N LYS A 30 -14.85 -3.19 -0.04
CA LYS A 30 -15.86 -2.13 0.05
C LYS A 30 -16.59 -2.13 1.39
N LEU A 31 -17.03 -3.29 1.85
CA LEU A 31 -17.70 -3.43 3.16
C LEU A 31 -16.80 -2.98 4.31
N LYS A 32 -15.50 -3.27 4.25
CA LYS A 32 -14.53 -2.86 5.27
C LYS A 32 -14.28 -1.35 5.24
N VAL A 33 -14.30 -0.73 4.06
CA VAL A 33 -14.20 0.73 3.89
C VAL A 33 -15.46 1.43 4.39
N GLN A 34 -16.65 0.93 4.03
CA GLN A 34 -17.93 1.46 4.51
C GLN A 34 -18.08 1.34 6.03
N ASN A 35 -17.65 0.23 6.60
CA ASN A 35 -17.62 0.00 8.05
C ASN A 35 -16.50 0.78 8.76
N LYS A 36 -15.76 1.64 8.04
CA LYS A 36 -14.65 2.46 8.56
C LYS A 36 -13.57 1.65 9.26
N GLN A 37 -13.42 0.37 8.91
CA GLN A 37 -12.35 -0.50 9.41
C GLN A 37 -11.06 -0.28 8.60
N ILE A 38 -11.19 0.19 7.36
CA ILE A 38 -10.07 0.50 6.47
C ILE A 38 -10.31 1.85 5.78
N PHE A 39 -9.28 2.69 5.78
CA PHE A 39 -9.20 3.92 4.99
C PHE A 39 -8.18 3.74 3.89
N ILE A 40 -8.53 4.09 2.66
CA ILE A 40 -7.62 3.98 1.50
C ILE A 40 -7.38 5.38 0.98
N LYS A 41 -6.11 5.78 0.89
CA LYS A 41 -5.70 7.11 0.43
C LYS A 41 -4.70 7.00 -0.72
N HIS A 42 -5.00 7.71 -1.79
CA HIS A 42 -4.02 7.91 -2.85
C HIS A 42 -2.91 8.86 -2.38
N ILE A 43 -1.65 8.48 -2.64
CA ILE A 43 -0.45 9.29 -2.44
C ILE A 43 0.33 9.33 -3.74
N GLY A 44 1.04 10.42 -4.02
CA GLY A 44 1.91 10.44 -5.19
C GLY A 44 3.00 9.38 -5.08
N LYS A 45 3.43 8.82 -6.23
CA LYS A 45 4.51 7.83 -6.32
C LYS A 45 5.78 8.24 -5.56
N SER A 46 6.16 9.53 -5.61
CA SER A 46 7.32 10.06 -4.89
C SER A 46 7.22 9.97 -3.35
N PHE A 47 6.01 9.75 -2.82
CA PHE A 47 5.77 9.56 -1.38
C PHE A 47 5.64 8.08 -0.98
N MET A 48 5.63 7.16 -1.94
CA MET A 48 5.44 5.73 -1.69
C MET A 48 6.79 5.01 -1.59
N LEU A 49 7.17 4.64 -0.37
CA LEU A 49 8.41 3.89 -0.08
C LEU A 49 8.44 2.48 -0.73
N VAL A 50 7.28 1.92 -1.04
CA VAL A 50 7.15 0.59 -1.65
C VAL A 50 7.63 0.60 -3.11
N ASP A 51 7.49 1.72 -3.82
CA ASP A 51 7.76 1.75 -5.26
C ASP A 51 9.26 1.55 -5.58
N PRO A 52 10.22 2.15 -4.84
CA PRO A 52 11.64 1.80 -4.95
C PRO A 52 12.01 0.37 -4.51
N LEU A 53 11.21 -0.24 -3.62
CA LEU A 53 11.49 -1.57 -3.06
C LEU A 53 10.91 -2.72 -3.89
N THR A 54 9.85 -2.44 -4.66
CA THR A 54 9.14 -3.45 -5.47
C THR A 54 9.41 -3.32 -6.97
N LYS A 55 9.82 -2.13 -7.43
CA LYS A 55 10.36 -1.97 -8.79
C LYS A 55 11.85 -2.27 -8.72
N GLY A 56 12.27 -3.32 -9.41
CA GLY A 56 13.64 -3.80 -9.40
C GLY A 56 14.62 -2.65 -9.56
N LEU A 57 15.46 -2.45 -8.55
CA LEU A 57 16.58 -1.54 -8.66
C LEU A 57 17.46 -2.03 -9.81
N ILE A 58 17.97 -1.10 -10.61
CA ILE A 58 18.98 -1.43 -11.62
C ILE A 58 20.08 -2.22 -10.90
N PRO A 59 20.49 -3.41 -11.38
CA PRO A 59 21.39 -4.31 -10.65
C PRO A 59 22.62 -3.61 -10.07
N LYS A 60 23.16 -2.62 -10.79
CA LYS A 60 24.28 -1.77 -10.33
C LYS A 60 23.99 -1.02 -9.03
N VAL A 61 22.83 -0.36 -8.94
CA VAL A 61 22.41 0.39 -7.74
C VAL A 61 22.14 -0.55 -6.57
N PHE A 62 21.59 -1.74 -6.86
CA PHE A 62 21.39 -2.78 -5.85
C PHE A 62 22.72 -3.29 -5.26
N HIS A 63 23.73 -3.52 -6.09
CA HIS A 63 25.05 -3.97 -5.64
C HIS A 63 25.75 -2.92 -4.78
N GLU A 64 25.69 -1.65 -5.19
CA GLU A 64 26.27 -0.52 -4.42
C GLU A 64 25.56 -0.35 -3.07
N HIS A 65 24.23 -0.41 -3.03
CA HIS A 65 23.48 -0.38 -1.78
C HIS A 65 23.83 -1.54 -0.83
N THR A 66 23.95 -2.76 -1.36
CA THR A 66 24.32 -3.95 -0.57
C THR A 66 25.73 -3.83 0.01
N ALA A 67 26.68 -3.26 -0.74
CA ALA A 67 28.05 -3.03 -0.27
C ALA A 67 28.16 -1.95 0.82
N HIS A 68 27.20 -1.02 0.91
CA HIS A 68 27.12 -0.02 1.97
C HIS A 68 26.33 -0.49 3.20
N MET A 69 25.64 -1.63 3.11
CA MET A 69 24.89 -2.23 4.22
C MET A 69 25.70 -3.27 5.02
N SER A 70 26.82 -3.74 4.46
CA SER A 70 27.76 -4.68 5.11
C SER A 70 28.72 -4.01 6.08
#